data_AF-A0A3D0D9K2-F1
#
_entry.id   AF-A0A3D0D9K2-F1
#
_cell.length_a   1.000
_cell.length_b   1.000
_cell.length_c   1.000
_cell.angle_alpha   90.00
_cell.angle_beta   90.00
_cell.angle_gamma   90.00
#
_symmetry.space_group_name_H-M   'P 1'
#
loop_
_entity.id
_entity.type
_entity.pdbx_description
1 polymer ?
#
loop_
_entity_poly.entity_id
_entity_poly.type
_entity_poly.pdbx_seq_one_letter_code
_entity_poly.pdbx_strand_id
1 'polypeptide(L)'
;MEAYTVNESAIHAVMAEARNCALTMLENATYIQSELANVRINDALRAETQQLCSAFVGTKHDIISELFELDELLSSEATASVIRSRVNRIMQLFQNDITRMHQLVMALESASKQDPAYALAYVLVAESATNILNAFNRTRAVADSLHAEAEENRRT
;
A
#
# COMPACT_ATOMS: atom_id res chain seq x y z
N MET A 1 -27.26 3.48 -25.04
CA MET A 1 -26.02 3.75 -24.29
C MET A 1 -26.39 3.58 -22.83
N GLU A 2 -26.29 2.36 -22.31
CA GLU A 2 -26.65 2.09 -20.92
C GLU A 2 -25.72 2.89 -20.01
N ALA A 3 -26.32 3.68 -19.14
CA ALA A 3 -25.61 4.35 -18.08
C ALA A 3 -25.06 3.25 -17.17
N TYR A 4 -23.78 2.94 -17.32
CA TYR A 4 -23.04 2.20 -16.31
C TYR A 4 -23.04 3.08 -15.06
N THR A 5 -23.96 2.81 -14.14
CA THR A 5 -24.01 3.48 -12.85
C THR A 5 -22.84 2.98 -12.02
N VAL A 6 -21.89 3.88 -11.81
CA VAL A 6 -20.77 3.69 -10.92
C VAL A 6 -21.31 3.45 -9.50
N ASN A 7 -20.92 2.34 -8.86
CA ASN A 7 -21.28 2.09 -7.47
C ASN A 7 -20.45 3.01 -6.55
N GLU A 8 -20.95 4.22 -6.33
CA GLU A 8 -20.27 5.26 -5.56
C GLU A 8 -19.93 4.79 -4.14
N SER A 9 -20.83 4.04 -3.49
CA SER A 9 -20.58 3.47 -2.16
C SER A 9 -19.39 2.50 -2.16
N ALA A 10 -19.23 1.69 -3.20
CA ALA A 10 -18.09 0.79 -3.32
C ALA A 10 -16.78 1.56 -3.53
N ILE A 11 -16.81 2.67 -4.28
CA ILE A 11 -15.62 3.50 -4.49
C ILE A 11 -15.22 4.22 -3.20
N HIS A 12 -16.18 4.79 -2.47
CA HIS A 12 -15.93 5.38 -1.16
C HIS A 12 -15.31 4.36 -0.19
N ALA A 13 -15.73 3.09 -0.25
CA ALA A 13 -15.10 2.01 0.52
C ALA A 13 -13.65 1.75 0.09
N VAL A 14 -13.36 1.71 -1.21
CA VAL A 14 -11.97 1.62 -1.73
C VAL A 14 -11.13 2.80 -1.23
N MET A 15 -11.67 4.02 -1.33
CA MET A 15 -10.97 5.23 -0.90
C MET A 15 -10.65 5.22 0.60
N ALA A 16 -11.60 4.76 1.42
CA ALA A 16 -11.41 4.63 2.86
C ALA A 16 -10.30 3.61 3.19
N GLU A 17 -10.34 2.41 2.61
CA GLU A 17 -9.30 1.40 2.87
C GLU A 17 -7.93 1.81 2.31
N ALA A 18 -7.87 2.43 1.14
CA ALA A 18 -6.63 2.95 0.57
C ALA A 18 -6.03 4.05 1.47
N ARG A 19 -6.85 4.97 1.99
CA ARG A 19 -6.41 5.97 2.97
C ARG A 19 -5.87 5.29 4.23
N ASN A 20 -6.58 4.32 4.78
CA ASN A 20 -6.16 3.57 5.97
C ASN A 20 -4.82 2.87 5.73
N CYS A 21 -4.66 2.21 4.58
CA CYS A 21 -3.41 1.55 4.21
C CYS A 21 -2.25 2.54 4.08
N ALA A 22 -2.46 3.70 3.45
CA ALA A 22 -1.44 4.75 3.36
C ALA A 22 -1.03 5.29 4.74
N LEU A 23 -1.97 5.45 5.67
CA LEU A 23 -1.66 5.83 7.06
C LEU A 23 -0.90 4.74 7.81
N THR A 24 -1.29 3.47 7.66
CA THR A 24 -0.54 2.34 8.22
C THR A 24 0.89 2.30 7.69
N MET A 25 1.12 2.58 6.40
CA MET A 25 2.48 2.69 5.83
C MET A 25 3.29 3.80 6.51
N LEU A 26 2.70 4.97 6.73
CA LEU A 26 3.36 6.09 7.43
C LEU A 26 3.70 5.75 8.88
N GLU A 27 2.76 5.17 9.62
CA GLU A 27 2.95 4.77 11.01
C GLU A 27 4.09 3.77 11.15
N ASN A 28 4.09 2.73 10.31
CA ASN A 28 5.13 1.70 10.34
C ASN A 28 6.48 2.22 9.84
N ALA A 29 6.52 3.12 8.84
CA ALA A 29 7.75 3.79 8.42
C ALA A 29 8.36 4.63 9.57
N THR A 30 7.52 5.38 10.28
CA THR A 30 7.93 6.21 11.41
C THR A 30 8.43 5.34 12.56
N TYR A 31 7.72 4.25 12.87
CA TYR A 31 8.11 3.30 13.89
C TYR A 31 9.47 2.66 13.58
N ILE A 32 9.64 2.12 12.36
CA ILE A 32 10.93 1.56 11.92
C ILE A 32 12.04 2.60 12.06
N GLN A 33 11.85 3.82 11.57
CA GLN A 33 12.87 4.87 11.66
C GLN A 33 13.27 5.18 13.11
N SER A 34 12.31 5.21 14.04
CA SER A 34 12.58 5.46 15.46
C SER A 34 13.36 4.33 16.14
N GLU A 35 13.05 3.08 15.79
CA GLU A 35 13.67 1.90 16.42
C GLU A 35 14.94 1.44 15.72
N LEU A 36 15.19 1.86 14.47
CA LEU A 36 16.34 1.42 13.70
C LEU A 36 17.67 1.78 14.37
N ALA A 37 17.72 2.88 15.13
CA ALA A 37 18.89 3.29 15.89
C ALA A 37 19.21 2.34 17.08
N ASN A 38 18.20 1.61 17.57
CA ASN A 38 18.29 0.74 18.74
C ASN A 38 18.68 -0.70 18.38
N VAL A 39 18.64 -1.06 17.09
CA VAL A 39 18.95 -2.41 16.61
C VAL A 39 20.30 -2.48 15.90
N ARG A 40 20.99 -3.63 16.07
CA ARG A 40 22.17 -3.95 15.28
C ARG A 40 21.76 -4.39 13.88
N ILE A 41 22.41 -3.81 12.89
CA ILE A 41 22.23 -4.06 11.46
C ILE A 41 23.45 -3.45 10.75
N ASN A 42 23.89 -4.06 9.65
CA ASN A 42 24.97 -3.49 8.84
C ASN A 42 24.52 -2.23 8.10
N ASP A 43 25.48 -1.40 7.69
CA ASP A 43 25.20 -0.09 7.09
C ASP A 43 24.42 -0.18 5.77
N ALA A 44 24.64 -1.22 4.96
CA ALA A 44 23.93 -1.40 3.71
C ALA A 44 22.44 -1.65 3.94
N LEU A 45 22.09 -2.63 4.78
CA LEU A 45 20.68 -2.93 5.10
C LEU A 45 20.03 -1.80 5.90
N ARG A 46 20.80 -1.06 6.71
CA ARG A 46 20.32 0.16 7.38
C ARG A 46 19.89 1.21 6.36
N ALA A 47 20.74 1.49 5.37
CA ALA A 47 20.45 2.45 4.32
C ALA A 47 19.24 2.02 3.47
N GLU A 48 19.15 0.74 3.11
CA GLU A 48 17.98 0.19 2.39
C GLU A 48 16.69 0.32 3.21
N THR A 49 16.75 0.05 4.51
CA THR A 49 15.59 0.22 5.42
C THR A 49 15.13 1.68 5.49
N GLN A 50 16.06 2.62 5.61
CA GLN A 50 15.76 4.06 5.61
C GLN A 50 15.18 4.53 4.28
N GLN A 51 15.71 4.01 3.16
CA GLN A 51 15.21 4.32 1.83
C GLN A 51 13.78 3.79 1.63
N LEU A 52 13.49 2.58 2.10
CA LEU A 52 12.13 2.02 2.07
C LEU A 52 11.16 2.88 2.89
N CYS A 53 11.54 3.28 4.11
CA CYS A 53 10.70 4.15 4.94
C CYS A 53 10.44 5.50 4.25
N SER A 54 11.45 6.08 3.61
CA SER A 54 11.30 7.33 2.85
C SER A 54 10.38 7.15 1.63
N ALA A 55 10.48 6.00 0.95
CA ALA A 55 9.60 5.66 -0.16
C ALA A 55 8.14 5.53 0.30
N PHE A 56 7.88 4.88 1.45
CA PHE A 56 6.52 4.78 2.01
C PHE A 56 5.91 6.14 2.30
N VAL A 57 6.69 7.09 2.84
CA VAL A 57 6.22 8.47 3.06
C VAL A 57 5.87 9.13 1.73
N GLY A 58 6.71 9.00 0.70
CA GLY A 58 6.44 9.50 -0.65
C GLY A 58 5.16 8.90 -1.24
N THR A 59 5.07 7.57 -1.29
CA THR A 59 3.92 6.84 -1.82
C THR A 59 2.62 7.17 -1.08
N LYS A 60 2.67 7.39 0.24
CA LYS A 60 1.51 7.90 0.99
C LYS A 60 1.03 9.24 0.43
N HIS A 61 1.92 10.18 0.14
CA HIS A 61 1.52 11.46 -0.45
C HIS A 61 0.93 11.29 -1.85
N ASP A 62 1.52 10.41 -2.66
CA ASP A 62 0.99 10.09 -4.00
C ASP A 62 -0.41 9.48 -3.91
N ILE A 63 -0.63 8.50 -3.03
CA ILE A 63 -1.94 7.87 -2.81
C ILE A 63 -2.97 8.90 -2.34
N ILE A 64 -2.62 9.73 -1.36
CA ILE A 64 -3.55 10.77 -0.86
C ILE A 64 -3.93 11.73 -1.99
N SER A 65 -3.00 12.05 -2.89
CA SER A 65 -3.28 12.89 -4.06
C SER A 65 -4.21 12.18 -5.05
N GLU A 66 -3.97 10.91 -5.37
CA GLU A 66 -4.87 10.12 -6.22
C GLU A 66 -6.27 9.96 -5.61
N LEU A 67 -6.38 9.90 -4.29
CA LEU A 67 -7.68 9.85 -3.61
C LEU A 67 -8.46 11.16 -3.73
N PHE A 68 -7.78 12.32 -3.68
CA PHE A 68 -8.43 13.59 -3.97
C PHE A 68 -8.88 13.68 -5.43
N GLU A 69 -8.04 13.27 -6.38
CA GLU A 69 -8.43 13.21 -7.79
C GLU A 69 -9.62 12.27 -8.03
N LEU A 70 -9.67 11.14 -7.31
CA LEU A 70 -10.78 10.19 -7.41
C LEU A 70 -12.09 10.79 -6.86
N ASP A 71 -12.04 11.52 -5.75
CA ASP A 71 -13.20 12.23 -5.17
C ASP A 71 -13.75 13.31 -6.12
N GLU A 72 -12.86 14.06 -6.76
CA GLU A 72 -13.23 15.05 -7.79
C GLU A 72 -13.91 14.39 -8.99
N LEU A 73 -13.40 13.23 -9.43
CA LEU A 73 -14.00 12.47 -10.52
C LEU A 73 -15.40 11.97 -10.18
N LEU A 74 -15.64 11.53 -8.94
CA LEU A 74 -16.98 11.12 -8.48
C LEU A 74 -17.99 12.28 -8.49
N SER A 75 -17.51 13.50 -8.24
CA SER A 75 -18.33 14.72 -8.29
C SER A 75 -18.55 15.25 -9.71
N SER A 76 -18.00 14.59 -10.73
CA SER A 76 -18.05 15.00 -12.14
C SER A 76 -18.76 13.95 -13.01
N GLU A 77 -19.06 14.29 -14.27
CA GLU A 77 -19.59 13.32 -15.26
C GLU A 77 -18.49 12.36 -15.79
N ALA A 78 -17.55 11.95 -14.94
CA ALA A 78 -16.47 11.04 -15.30
C ALA A 78 -17.01 9.67 -15.68
N THR A 79 -16.42 9.06 -16.69
CA THR A 79 -16.77 7.70 -17.09
C THR A 79 -16.18 6.68 -16.12
N ALA A 80 -16.84 5.53 -16.02
CA ALA A 80 -16.36 4.43 -15.19
C ALA A 80 -14.97 3.90 -15.57
N SER A 81 -14.54 4.05 -16.82
CA SER A 81 -13.19 3.65 -17.22
C SER A 81 -12.12 4.55 -16.61
N VAL A 82 -12.40 5.87 -16.51
CA VAL A 82 -11.49 6.84 -15.88
C VAL A 82 -11.36 6.55 -14.39
N ILE A 83 -12.49 6.34 -13.71
CA ILE A 83 -12.53 5.96 -12.29
C ILE A 83 -11.75 4.66 -12.05
N ARG A 84 -11.98 3.62 -12.85
CA ARG A 84 -11.27 2.34 -12.72
C ARG A 84 -9.78 2.49 -12.96
N SER A 85 -9.36 3.32 -13.92
CA SER A 85 -7.96 3.61 -14.17
C SER A 85 -7.28 4.22 -12.94
N ARG A 86 -7.99 5.07 -12.18
CA ARG A 86 -7.47 5.67 -10.94
C ARG A 86 -7.37 4.67 -9.80
N VAL A 87 -8.39 3.84 -9.60
CA VAL A 87 -8.33 2.74 -8.62
C VAL A 87 -7.14 1.82 -8.93
N ASN A 88 -6.95 1.43 -10.19
CA ASN A 88 -5.81 0.60 -10.62
C ASN A 88 -4.47 1.28 -10.32
N ARG A 89 -4.37 2.59 -10.55
CA ARG A 89 -3.15 3.36 -10.28
C ARG A 89 -2.81 3.37 -8.78
N ILE A 90 -3.81 3.56 -7.91
CA ILE A 90 -3.64 3.44 -6.45
C ILE A 90 -3.12 2.04 -6.08
N MET A 91 -3.73 0.99 -6.63
CA MET A 91 -3.29 -0.39 -6.38
C MET A 91 -1.85 -0.66 -6.85
N GLN A 92 -1.45 -0.09 -7.99
CA GLN A 92 -0.09 -0.20 -8.49
C GLN A 92 0.94 0.49 -7.59
N LEU A 93 0.61 1.68 -7.05
CA LEU A 93 1.46 2.38 -6.09
C LEU A 93 1.76 1.51 -4.86
N PHE A 94 0.73 0.92 -4.26
CA PHE A 94 0.91 -0.03 -3.14
C PHE A 94 1.75 -1.24 -3.53
N GLN A 95 1.46 -1.87 -4.67
CA GLN A 95 2.12 -3.11 -5.09
C GLN A 95 3.63 -2.93 -5.27
N ASN A 96 4.06 -1.78 -5.79
CA ASN A 96 5.47 -1.47 -5.98
C ASN A 96 6.23 -1.46 -4.63
N ASP A 97 5.64 -0.83 -3.63
CA ASP A 97 6.24 -0.71 -2.29
C ASP A 97 6.20 -2.03 -1.51
N ILE A 98 5.13 -2.81 -1.64
CA ILE A 98 5.04 -4.15 -1.02
C ILE A 98 6.11 -5.09 -1.60
N THR A 99 6.38 -4.99 -2.90
CA THR A 99 7.43 -5.80 -3.54
C THR A 99 8.81 -5.46 -2.97
N ARG A 100 9.11 -4.16 -2.82
CA ARG A 100 10.37 -3.70 -2.20
C ARG A 100 10.48 -4.11 -0.74
N MET A 101 9.39 -4.00 0.01
CA MET A 101 9.32 -4.43 1.40
C MET A 101 9.61 -5.92 1.56
N HIS A 102 9.01 -6.76 0.71
CA HIS A 102 9.27 -8.19 0.70
C HIS A 102 10.76 -8.49 0.44
N GLN A 103 11.38 -7.83 -0.53
CA GLN A 103 12.80 -7.98 -0.83
C GLN A 103 13.67 -7.64 0.39
N LEU A 104 13.39 -6.52 1.07
CA LEU A 104 14.12 -6.12 2.27
C LEU A 104 13.95 -7.12 3.42
N VAL A 105 12.72 -7.59 3.67
CA VAL A 105 12.45 -8.61 4.70
C VAL A 105 13.25 -9.88 4.43
N MET A 106 13.33 -10.33 3.18
CA MET A 106 14.14 -11.50 2.81
C MET A 106 15.64 -11.28 3.01
N ALA A 107 16.13 -10.09 2.68
CA ALA A 107 17.54 -9.73 2.88
C ALA A 107 17.91 -9.70 4.37
N LEU A 108 17.05 -9.08 5.20
CA LEU A 108 17.19 -9.05 6.65
C LEU A 108 17.10 -10.44 7.28
N GLU A 109 16.18 -11.28 6.82
CA GLU A 109 16.06 -12.66 7.29
C GLU A 109 17.35 -13.43 7.03
N SER A 110 17.87 -13.37 5.80
CA SER A 110 19.13 -13.99 5.41
C SER A 110 20.31 -13.48 6.27
N ALA A 111 20.39 -12.17 6.46
CA ALA A 111 21.43 -11.56 7.30
C ALA A 111 21.34 -11.99 8.76
N SER A 112 20.13 -12.12 9.32
CA SER A 112 19.91 -12.58 10.70
C SER A 112 20.31 -14.04 10.92
N LYS A 113 20.22 -14.88 9.88
CA LYS A 113 20.70 -16.27 9.90
C LYS A 113 22.23 -16.34 9.89
N GLN A 114 22.90 -15.36 9.30
CA GLN A 114 24.37 -15.27 9.26
C GLN A 114 24.94 -14.63 10.52
N ASP A 115 24.28 -13.60 11.04
CA ASP A 115 24.64 -12.91 12.27
C ASP A 115 23.40 -12.76 13.17
N PRO A 116 23.28 -13.56 14.25
CA PRO A 116 22.17 -13.47 15.19
C PRO A 116 21.98 -12.09 15.83
N ALA A 117 23.01 -11.23 15.83
CA ALA A 117 22.87 -9.85 16.31
C ALA A 117 21.86 -9.03 15.48
N TYR A 118 21.57 -9.43 14.24
CA TYR A 118 20.62 -8.76 13.36
C TYR A 118 19.18 -9.27 13.50
N ALA A 119 18.91 -10.23 14.38
CA ALA A 119 17.58 -10.81 14.58
C ALA A 119 16.51 -9.75 14.92
N LEU A 120 16.84 -8.78 15.78
CA LEU A 120 15.89 -7.72 16.16
C LEU A 120 15.56 -6.78 15.00
N ALA A 121 16.53 -6.48 14.12
CA ALA A 121 16.28 -5.67 12.94
C ALA A 121 15.36 -6.40 11.94
N TYR A 122 15.55 -7.71 11.77
CA TYR A 122 14.64 -8.53 10.98
C TYR A 122 13.21 -8.52 11.54
N VAL A 123 13.05 -8.79 12.84
CA VAL A 123 11.73 -8.82 13.49
C VAL A 123 11.02 -7.48 13.36
N LEU A 124 11.71 -6.37 13.65
CA LEU A 124 11.16 -5.01 13.52
C LEU A 124 10.54 -4.76 12.14
N VAL A 125 11.27 -5.10 11.08
CA VAL A 125 10.80 -4.85 9.70
C VAL A 125 9.75 -5.88 9.28
N ALA A 126 9.87 -7.15 9.69
CA ALA A 126 8.92 -8.20 9.35
C ALA A 126 7.53 -8.00 10.00
N GLU A 127 7.48 -7.55 11.25
CA GLU A 127 6.23 -7.20 11.93
C GLU A 127 5.56 -6.00 11.26
N SER A 128 6.34 -4.96 10.98
CA SER A 128 5.87 -3.77 10.26
C SER A 128 5.35 -4.13 8.87
N ALA A 129 6.04 -5.03 8.16
CA ALA A 129 5.63 -5.52 6.86
C ALA A 129 4.32 -6.30 6.91
N THR A 130 4.11 -7.10 7.96
CA THR A 130 2.85 -7.82 8.18
C THR A 130 1.69 -6.86 8.37
N ASN A 131 1.87 -5.79 9.15
CA ASN A 131 0.84 -4.76 9.35
C ASN A 131 0.44 -4.08 8.05
N ILE A 132 1.42 -3.67 7.24
CA ILE A 132 1.20 -3.02 5.95
C ILE A 132 0.52 -4.00 4.98
N LEU A 133 1.00 -5.24 4.88
CA LEU A 133 0.42 -6.24 3.98
C LEU A 133 -1.04 -6.55 4.32
N ASN A 134 -1.37 -6.61 5.62
CA ASN A 134 -2.75 -6.80 6.06
C ASN A 134 -3.65 -5.63 5.66
N ALA A 135 -3.17 -4.39 5.78
CA ALA A 135 -3.91 -3.21 5.32
C ALA A 135 -4.09 -3.18 3.80
N PHE A 136 -3.06 -3.54 3.05
CA PHE A 136 -3.16 -3.68 1.60
C PHE A 136 -4.14 -4.76 1.18
N ASN A 137 -4.12 -5.93 1.83
CA ASN A 137 -5.03 -7.02 1.51
C ASN A 137 -6.50 -6.63 1.69
N ARG A 138 -6.83 -5.81 2.70
CA ARG A 138 -8.19 -5.26 2.86
C ARG A 138 -8.54 -4.31 1.71
N THR A 139 -7.63 -3.39 1.37
CA THR A 139 -7.81 -2.46 0.24
C THR A 139 -8.04 -3.23 -1.07
N ARG A 140 -7.22 -4.25 -1.34
CA ARG A 140 -7.33 -5.10 -2.52
C ARG A 140 -8.66 -5.85 -2.57
N ALA A 141 -9.10 -6.44 -1.46
CA ALA A 141 -10.36 -7.16 -1.41
C ALA A 141 -11.54 -6.26 -1.82
N VAL A 142 -11.58 -5.02 -1.33
CA VAL A 142 -12.64 -4.06 -1.69
C VAL A 142 -12.52 -3.62 -3.15
N ALA A 143 -11.30 -3.40 -3.65
CA ALA A 143 -11.07 -3.07 -5.06
C ALA A 143 -11.51 -4.22 -6.00
N ASP A 144 -11.20 -5.47 -5.66
CA ASP A 144 -11.57 -6.65 -6.45
C ASP A 144 -13.09 -6.84 -6.52
N SER A 145 -13.82 -6.56 -5.43
CA SER A 145 -15.30 -6.56 -5.43
C SER A 145 -15.87 -5.56 -6.44
N LEU A 146 -15.26 -4.38 -6.56
CA LEU A 146 -15.66 -3.37 -7.56
C LEU A 146 -15.41 -3.83 -9.01
N HIS A 147 -14.40 -4.70 -9.24
CA HIS A 147 -14.18 -5.32 -10.54
C HIS A 147 -15.18 -6.44 -10.84
N ALA A 148 -15.57 -7.23 -9.84
CA ALA A 148 -16.55 -8.31 -9.99
C ALA A 148 -17.95 -7.77 -10.33
N GLU A 149 -18.43 -6.75 -9.60
CA GLU A 149 -19.71 -6.07 -9.86
C GLU A 149 -19.77 -5.49 -11.28
N ALA A 150 -18.64 -4.95 -11.76
CA ALA A 150 -18.54 -4.39 -13.11
C ALA A 150 -18.63 -5.41 -14.25
N GLU A 151 -18.32 -6.67 -13.96
CA GLU A 151 -18.34 -7.77 -14.93
C GLU A 151 -19.71 -8.45 -14.93
N GLU A 152 -20.37 -8.54 -13.78
CA GLU A 152 -21.75 -9.04 -13.64
C GLU A 152 -22.75 -8.11 -14.35
N ASN A 153 -22.66 -6.79 -14.13
CA ASN A 153 -23.49 -5.79 -14.81
C ASN A 153 -23.31 -5.74 -16.34
N ARG A 154 -22.25 -6.37 -16.89
CA ARG A 154 -22.05 -6.49 -18.35
C ARG A 154 -22.68 -7.75 -18.94
N ARG A 155 -23.15 -8.70 -18.11
CA ARG A 155 -23.68 -10.01 -18.53
C ARG A 155 -25.20 -10.13 -18.44
N THR A 156 -25.84 -9.29 -17.63
CA THR A 156 -27.30 -9.09 -17.53
C THR A 156 -27.76 -7.99 -18.47
#